data_AF-A0A859R424-F1
#
_entry.id   AF-A0A859R424-F1
#
_cell.length_a   1.000
_cell.length_b   1.000
_cell.length_c   1.000
_cell.angle_alpha   90.00
_cell.angle_beta   90.00
_cell.angle_gamma   90.00
#
_symmetry.space_group_name_H-M   'P 1'
#
loop_
_entity.id
_entity.type
_entity.pdbx_description
1 polymer ?
#
loop_
_entity_poly.entity_id
_entity_poly.type
_entity_poly.pdbx_seq_one_letter_code
_entity_poly.pdbx_strand_id
1 'polypeptide(L)'
;MARQAVFFGFKPWKQYIPRWFPDLQCTVVTRNPKLMFLQGWPLRLLLVPRPSVFVWGFKYPAFLKAFCRQFRIPFFYVEDGFVRSVSLGTLNAAPASLIIDRRTVHYDAKNPSELERTLQTYDFRADTALMERADACIRMLLDLRVSKYNMGKHVDIDTLLGPKIRKRVLVVGQVETDAAIAYGCDRPFNNNELVRLAALENPGAQVVYKPHPEILRKKRAGVSDPAEVSHLCDILDMDVTPADALDVADHVYTITSLMGFEAVLRGIPVTCVGLPFYAGWGVTDDRQTSARRTRRLSAREIFAAAYLMHSQYFDPETGGPSCLEAVIRRLAEMRRPRP
;
A
#
# COMPACT_ATOMS: atom_id res chain seq x y z
N MET A 1 -29.17 0.06 -20.77
CA MET A 1 -27.95 -0.67 -21.15
C MET A 1 -26.97 -0.59 -19.98
N ALA A 2 -26.43 -1.74 -19.55
CA ALA A 2 -25.40 -1.79 -18.51
C ALA A 2 -24.15 -1.01 -18.96
N ARG A 3 -23.48 -0.34 -18.02
CA ARG A 3 -22.21 0.36 -18.31
C ARG A 3 -21.13 -0.68 -18.61
N GLN A 4 -20.42 -0.50 -19.72
CA GLN A 4 -19.33 -1.40 -20.08
C GLN A 4 -18.01 -0.90 -19.49
N ALA A 5 -17.25 -1.81 -18.89
CA ALA A 5 -15.98 -1.52 -18.23
C ALA A 5 -14.87 -2.35 -18.85
N VAL A 6 -13.79 -1.67 -19.26
CA VAL A 6 -12.63 -2.27 -19.91
C VAL A 6 -11.44 -2.20 -18.97
N PHE A 7 -10.86 -3.35 -18.65
CA PHE A 7 -9.83 -3.53 -17.63
C PHE A 7 -8.47 -3.84 -18.23
N PHE A 8 -7.45 -3.03 -17.93
CA PHE A 8 -6.06 -3.23 -18.37
C PHE A 8 -5.15 -3.58 -17.19
N GLY A 9 -4.32 -4.62 -17.36
CA GLY A 9 -3.38 -5.06 -16.31
C GLY A 9 -3.99 -5.99 -15.26
N PHE A 10 -5.25 -6.40 -15.40
CA PHE A 10 -5.98 -7.26 -14.46
C PHE A 10 -5.90 -8.77 -14.78
N LYS A 11 -4.95 -9.23 -15.62
CA LYS A 11 -4.86 -10.65 -16.01
C LYS A 11 -4.89 -11.62 -14.80
N PRO A 12 -4.18 -11.37 -13.67
CA PRO A 12 -4.24 -12.26 -12.50
C PRO A 12 -5.62 -12.31 -11.82
N TRP A 13 -6.42 -11.26 -12.00
CA TRP A 13 -7.66 -11.04 -11.28
C TRP A 13 -8.92 -11.26 -12.12
N LYS A 14 -8.77 -11.75 -13.35
CA LYS A 14 -9.86 -11.84 -14.34
C LYS A 14 -11.15 -12.47 -13.79
N GLN A 15 -11.03 -13.49 -12.94
CA GLN A 15 -12.16 -14.20 -12.34
C GLN A 15 -12.88 -13.44 -11.21
N TYR A 16 -12.21 -12.47 -10.58
CA TYR A 16 -12.75 -11.72 -9.44
C TYR A 16 -13.42 -10.41 -9.86
N ILE A 17 -13.03 -9.85 -11.01
CA ILE A 17 -13.55 -8.56 -11.49
C ILE A 17 -15.09 -8.50 -11.54
N PRO A 18 -15.81 -9.52 -12.05
CA PRO A 18 -17.28 -9.47 -12.04
C PRO A 18 -17.88 -9.43 -10.63
N ARG A 19 -17.17 -9.94 -9.61
CA ARG A 19 -17.62 -9.87 -8.21
C ARG A 19 -17.34 -8.51 -7.59
N TRP A 20 -16.22 -7.89 -7.94
CA TRP A 20 -15.87 -6.54 -7.50
C TRP A 20 -16.73 -5.45 -8.15
N PHE A 21 -17.17 -5.70 -9.38
CA PHE A 21 -17.95 -4.76 -10.18
C PHE A 21 -19.22 -5.44 -10.73
N PRO A 22 -20.16 -5.85 -9.85
CA PRO A 22 -21.33 -6.63 -10.27
C PRO A 22 -22.26 -5.85 -11.21
N ASP A 23 -22.24 -4.52 -11.13
CA ASP A 23 -23.08 -3.63 -11.95
C ASP A 23 -22.47 -3.31 -13.33
N LEU A 24 -21.26 -3.81 -13.62
CA LEU A 24 -20.52 -3.50 -14.85
C LEU A 24 -20.40 -4.72 -15.75
N GLN A 25 -20.59 -4.51 -17.06
CA GLN A 25 -20.18 -5.52 -18.04
C GLN A 25 -18.67 -5.46 -18.23
N CYS A 26 -17.97 -6.41 -17.61
CA CYS A 26 -16.52 -6.39 -17.46
C CYS A 26 -15.78 -7.10 -18.60
N THR A 27 -14.91 -6.38 -19.30
CA THR A 27 -14.02 -6.94 -20.34
C THR A 27 -12.57 -6.74 -19.95
N VAL A 28 -11.82 -7.83 -19.80
CA VAL A 28 -10.37 -7.77 -19.50
C VAL A 28 -9.57 -7.80 -20.79
N VAL A 29 -8.72 -6.79 -20.98
CA VAL A 29 -7.90 -6.60 -22.18
C VAL A 29 -6.42 -6.77 -21.85
N THR A 30 -5.67 -7.29 -22.81
CA THR A 30 -4.21 -7.38 -22.70
C THR A 30 -3.57 -6.00 -22.64
N ARG A 31 -2.46 -5.89 -21.91
CA ARG A 31 -1.63 -4.66 -21.88
C ARG A 31 -0.50 -4.67 -22.91
N ASN A 32 -0.35 -5.76 -23.68
CA ASN A 32 0.71 -5.88 -24.68
C ASN A 32 0.33 -5.06 -25.93
N PRO A 33 1.09 -4.01 -26.30
CA PRO A 33 0.71 -3.12 -27.39
C PRO A 33 0.54 -3.84 -28.74
N LYS A 34 1.39 -4.84 -29.06
CA LYS A 34 1.29 -5.61 -30.31
C LYS A 34 -0.02 -6.40 -30.37
N LEU A 35 -0.35 -7.10 -29.28
CA LEU A 35 -1.62 -7.86 -29.19
C LEU A 35 -2.83 -6.93 -29.18
N MET A 36 -2.73 -5.77 -28.52
CA MET A 36 -3.79 -4.77 -28.53
C MET A 36 -4.09 -4.29 -29.94
N PHE A 37 -3.06 -3.93 -30.71
CA PHE A 37 -3.19 -3.49 -32.09
C PHE A 37 -3.82 -4.57 -32.98
N LEU A 38 -3.34 -5.82 -32.90
CA LEU A 38 -3.92 -6.96 -33.62
C LEU A 38 -5.39 -7.20 -33.27
N GLN A 39 -5.78 -6.90 -32.03
CA GLN A 39 -7.16 -7.03 -31.56
C GLN A 39 -8.01 -5.77 -31.82
N GLY A 40 -7.49 -4.77 -32.54
CA GLY A 40 -8.22 -3.54 -32.86
C GLY A 40 -8.38 -2.54 -31.70
N TRP A 41 -7.61 -2.68 -30.62
CA TRP A 41 -7.54 -1.69 -29.55
C TRP A 41 -6.52 -0.60 -29.87
N PRO A 42 -6.76 0.67 -29.50
CA PRO A 42 -7.86 1.15 -28.66
C PRO A 42 -9.16 1.49 -29.41
N LEU A 43 -9.21 1.43 -30.75
CA LEU A 43 -10.37 1.88 -31.54
C LEU A 43 -11.69 1.20 -31.14
N ARG A 44 -11.63 -0.07 -30.71
CA ARG A 44 -12.80 -0.77 -30.14
C ARG A 44 -13.44 -0.07 -28.94
N LEU A 45 -12.71 0.75 -28.17
CA LEU A 45 -13.31 1.56 -27.09
C LEU A 45 -14.37 2.51 -27.62
N LEU A 46 -14.24 3.01 -28.85
CA LEU A 46 -15.20 3.94 -29.46
C LEU A 46 -16.48 3.26 -29.91
N LEU A 47 -16.44 1.94 -30.12
CA LEU A 47 -17.59 1.12 -30.50
C LEU A 47 -18.38 0.64 -29.28
N VAL A 48 -17.79 0.71 -28.09
CA VAL A 48 -18.43 0.34 -26.83
C VAL A 48 -19.42 1.44 -26.41
N PRO A 49 -20.69 1.13 -26.11
CA PRO A 49 -21.62 2.11 -25.56
C PRO A 49 -21.20 2.55 -24.16
N ARG A 50 -20.93 3.86 -23.97
CA ARG A 50 -20.58 4.49 -22.68
C ARG A 50 -19.46 3.74 -21.92
N PRO A 51 -18.25 3.61 -22.52
CA PRO A 51 -17.17 2.84 -21.94
C PRO A 51 -16.64 3.52 -20.68
N SER A 52 -16.15 2.73 -19.73
CA SER A 52 -15.27 3.17 -18.66
C SER A 52 -14.00 2.32 -18.67
N VAL A 53 -12.86 2.93 -18.42
CA VAL A 53 -11.56 2.26 -18.46
C VAL A 53 -10.98 2.18 -17.05
N PHE A 54 -10.58 0.97 -16.66
CA PHE A 54 -9.92 0.69 -15.38
C PHE A 54 -8.52 0.14 -15.67
N VAL A 55 -7.52 0.64 -14.97
CA VAL A 55 -6.13 0.20 -15.10
C VAL A 55 -5.57 -0.23 -13.76
N TRP A 56 -4.83 -1.34 -13.72
CA TRP A 56 -4.14 -1.76 -12.49
C TRP A 56 -2.85 -0.95 -12.31
N GLY A 57 -2.86 0.02 -11.40
CA GLY A 57 -1.76 0.97 -11.20
C GLY A 57 -1.30 1.59 -12.52
N PHE A 58 0.00 1.50 -12.81
CA PHE A 58 0.59 1.97 -14.06
C PHE A 58 0.70 0.91 -15.17
N LYS A 59 -0.04 -0.22 -15.06
CA LYS A 59 0.03 -1.35 -16.02
C LYS A 59 -0.86 -1.13 -17.25
N TYR A 60 -0.66 -0.04 -17.98
CA TYR A 60 -1.39 0.30 -19.21
C TYR A 60 -0.46 0.93 -20.27
N PRO A 61 -0.85 0.92 -21.56
CA PRO A 61 -0.06 1.58 -22.62
C PRO A 61 -0.02 3.10 -22.45
N ALA A 62 1.13 3.72 -22.72
CA ALA A 62 1.33 5.16 -22.52
C ALA A 62 0.29 6.05 -23.23
N PHE A 63 -0.16 5.66 -24.42
CA PHE A 63 -1.16 6.42 -25.19
C PHE A 63 -2.56 6.38 -24.57
N LEU A 64 -2.89 5.37 -23.74
CA LEU A 64 -4.27 5.08 -23.35
C LEU A 64 -4.89 6.22 -22.54
N LYS A 65 -4.13 6.84 -21.63
CA LYS A 65 -4.64 7.96 -20.81
C LYS A 65 -4.98 9.17 -21.70
N ALA A 66 -4.10 9.50 -22.65
CA ALA A 66 -4.33 10.59 -23.60
C ALA A 66 -5.53 10.29 -24.52
N PHE A 67 -5.65 9.05 -24.98
CA PHE A 67 -6.79 8.57 -25.77
C PHE A 67 -8.12 8.72 -25.01
N CYS A 68 -8.19 8.21 -23.78
CA CYS A 68 -9.40 8.34 -22.95
C CYS A 68 -9.77 9.80 -22.70
N ARG A 69 -8.79 10.68 -22.48
CA ARG A 69 -9.01 12.12 -22.35
C ARG A 69 -9.59 12.74 -23.62
N GLN A 70 -9.02 12.42 -24.79
CA GLN A 70 -9.47 12.94 -26.09
C GLN A 70 -10.93 12.60 -26.37
N PHE A 71 -11.35 11.37 -26.05
CA PHE A 71 -12.70 10.87 -26.32
C PHE A 71 -13.64 10.97 -25.11
N ARG A 72 -13.25 11.68 -24.04
CA ARG A 72 -14.03 11.86 -22.80
C ARG A 72 -14.49 10.54 -22.16
N ILE A 73 -13.65 9.51 -22.24
CA ILE A 73 -13.89 8.21 -21.64
C ILE A 73 -13.40 8.26 -20.18
N PRO A 74 -14.28 7.96 -19.18
CA PRO A 74 -13.88 7.84 -17.79
C PRO A 74 -12.70 6.87 -17.61
N PHE A 75 -11.68 7.30 -16.87
CA PHE A 75 -10.45 6.55 -16.62
C PHE A 75 -10.22 6.44 -15.12
N PHE A 76 -9.96 5.22 -14.64
CA PHE A 76 -9.80 4.90 -13.23
C PHE A 76 -8.53 4.08 -13.01
N TYR A 77 -7.72 4.50 -12.06
CA TYR A 77 -6.65 3.71 -11.49
C TYR A 77 -7.22 2.80 -10.42
N VAL A 78 -6.77 1.55 -10.39
CA VAL A 78 -7.11 0.57 -9.37
C VAL A 78 -5.83 -0.01 -8.79
N GLU A 79 -5.77 -0.10 -7.48
CA GLU A 79 -4.70 -0.78 -6.75
C GLU A 79 -5.26 -1.62 -5.62
N ASP A 80 -4.40 -2.51 -5.09
CA ASP A 80 -4.68 -3.17 -3.81
C ASP A 80 -4.94 -2.11 -2.73
N GLY A 81 -5.98 -2.33 -1.92
CA GLY A 81 -6.23 -1.50 -0.75
C GLY A 81 -5.27 -1.81 0.40
N PHE A 82 -5.44 -1.05 1.48
CA PHE A 82 -4.49 -1.06 2.60
C PHE A 82 -4.65 -2.29 3.52
N VAL A 83 -5.78 -3.01 3.43
CA VAL A 83 -6.03 -4.28 4.13
C VAL A 83 -6.30 -5.35 3.08
N ARG A 84 -5.31 -6.20 2.78
CA ARG A 84 -5.33 -7.00 1.56
C ARG A 84 -5.76 -8.45 1.79
N SER A 85 -4.99 -9.24 2.52
CA SER A 85 -5.22 -10.70 2.58
C SER A 85 -4.42 -11.36 3.69
N VAL A 86 -4.77 -12.61 4.02
CA VAL A 86 -3.94 -13.50 4.85
C VAL A 86 -2.62 -13.74 4.16
N SER A 87 -2.61 -14.28 2.94
CA SER A 87 -1.40 -14.59 2.17
C SER A 87 -0.85 -13.42 1.34
N LEU A 88 0.43 -13.49 0.99
CA LEU A 88 1.05 -12.62 -0.04
C LEU A 88 0.33 -12.81 -1.38
N GLY A 89 0.27 -11.75 -2.20
CA GLY A 89 -0.37 -11.77 -3.52
C GLY A 89 0.20 -12.82 -4.50
N THR A 90 1.37 -13.38 -4.18
CA THR A 90 2.03 -14.47 -4.92
C THR A 90 1.35 -15.83 -4.77
N LEU A 91 0.43 -15.99 -3.80
CA LEU A 91 -0.37 -17.22 -3.61
C LEU A 91 -1.78 -17.13 -4.27
N ASN A 92 -1.97 -16.19 -5.21
CA ASN A 92 -3.24 -15.94 -5.92
C ASN A 92 -4.45 -15.60 -5.04
N ALA A 93 -4.26 -15.27 -3.76
CA ALA A 93 -5.35 -14.73 -2.96
C ALA A 93 -5.75 -13.35 -3.49
N ALA A 94 -7.03 -13.25 -3.84
CA ALA A 94 -7.65 -12.00 -4.24
C ALA A 94 -7.54 -10.97 -3.11
N PRO A 95 -7.32 -9.69 -3.45
CA PRO A 95 -7.36 -8.62 -2.46
C PRO A 95 -8.77 -8.48 -1.87
N ALA A 96 -8.84 -8.39 -0.54
CA ALA A 96 -10.03 -8.08 0.23
C ALA A 96 -10.35 -6.58 0.23
N SER A 97 -9.49 -5.76 -0.36
CA SER A 97 -9.80 -4.35 -0.61
C SER A 97 -9.14 -3.82 -1.87
N LEU A 98 -9.80 -2.85 -2.50
CA LEU A 98 -9.31 -2.12 -3.67
C LEU A 98 -9.43 -0.61 -3.45
N ILE A 99 -8.46 0.14 -3.95
CA ILE A 99 -8.54 1.60 -4.07
C ILE A 99 -8.83 1.92 -5.51
N ILE A 100 -9.83 2.78 -5.75
CA ILE A 100 -10.21 3.24 -7.09
C ILE A 100 -10.11 4.76 -7.12
N ASP A 101 -9.25 5.29 -7.99
CA ASP A 101 -8.96 6.72 -8.07
C ASP A 101 -9.04 7.22 -9.51
N ARG A 102 -9.73 8.34 -9.75
CA ARG A 102 -9.90 8.95 -11.09
C ARG A 102 -8.70 9.77 -11.56
N ARG A 103 -7.79 10.14 -10.66
CA ARG A 103 -6.64 11.02 -10.93
C ARG A 103 -5.34 10.24 -11.06
N THR A 104 -4.95 9.52 -10.01
CA THR A 104 -3.75 8.68 -9.96
C THR A 104 -3.77 7.78 -8.71
N VAL A 105 -2.90 6.78 -8.67
CA VAL A 105 -2.74 5.92 -7.49
C VAL A 105 -2.18 6.68 -6.28
N HIS A 106 -2.56 6.25 -5.07
CA HIS A 106 -2.21 6.91 -3.81
C HIS A 106 -0.70 7.04 -3.53
N TYR A 107 0.13 6.18 -4.12
CA TYR A 107 1.60 6.22 -3.99
C TYR A 107 2.30 7.10 -5.04
N ASP A 108 1.55 7.72 -5.97
CA ASP A 108 2.12 8.66 -6.93
C ASP A 108 2.32 10.04 -6.30
N ALA A 109 3.56 10.34 -5.92
CA ALA A 109 3.96 11.63 -5.37
C ALA A 109 4.12 12.72 -6.45
N LYS A 110 4.07 12.38 -7.74
CA LYS A 110 4.27 13.34 -8.84
C LYS A 110 2.96 14.04 -9.21
N ASN A 111 1.83 13.39 -9.03
CA ASN A 111 0.51 13.92 -9.39
C ASN A 111 -0.46 13.85 -8.19
N PRO A 112 -1.40 14.80 -8.05
CA PRO A 112 -2.39 14.77 -6.97
C PRO A 112 -3.44 13.69 -7.20
N SER A 113 -3.56 12.74 -6.27
CA SER A 113 -4.62 11.72 -6.22
C SER A 113 -5.95 12.29 -5.70
N GLU A 114 -7.06 11.57 -5.86
CA GLU A 114 -8.31 11.91 -5.18
C GLU A 114 -8.16 11.77 -3.66
N LEU A 115 -7.37 10.80 -3.19
CA LEU A 115 -7.02 10.69 -1.76
C LEU A 115 -6.30 11.95 -1.26
N GLU A 116 -5.26 12.42 -1.95
CA GLU A 116 -4.55 13.65 -1.58
C GLU A 116 -5.49 14.86 -1.55
N ARG A 117 -6.41 14.95 -2.52
CA ARG A 117 -7.43 16.00 -2.53
C ARG A 117 -8.37 15.92 -1.33
N THR A 118 -8.87 14.73 -0.98
CA THR A 118 -9.72 14.54 0.20
C THR A 118 -8.99 14.95 1.47
N LEU A 119 -7.74 14.51 1.65
CA LEU A 119 -6.90 14.93 2.80
C LEU A 119 -6.71 16.44 2.85
N GLN A 120 -6.52 17.07 1.69
CA GLN A 120 -6.35 18.51 1.59
C GLN A 120 -7.64 19.30 1.87
N THR A 121 -8.83 18.81 1.49
CA THR A 121 -10.05 19.64 1.48
C THR A 121 -11.20 19.19 2.37
N TYR A 122 -11.21 17.95 2.86
CA TYR A 122 -12.31 17.44 3.67
C TYR A 122 -12.29 18.04 5.10
N ASP A 123 -13.47 18.35 5.62
CA ASP A 123 -13.64 18.83 7.00
C ASP A 123 -13.93 17.66 7.94
N PHE A 124 -12.85 17.01 8.39
CA PHE A 124 -12.93 15.91 9.34
C PHE A 124 -13.44 16.33 10.72
N ARG A 125 -13.31 17.61 11.08
CA ARG A 125 -13.75 18.10 12.39
C ARG A 125 -15.27 18.15 12.48
N ALA A 126 -15.93 18.47 11.37
CA ALA A 126 -17.39 18.50 11.28
C ALA A 126 -18.03 17.10 11.23
N ASP A 127 -17.30 16.08 10.78
CA ASP A 127 -17.81 14.71 10.61
C ASP A 127 -17.43 13.80 11.79
N THR A 128 -18.09 14.02 12.92
CA THR A 128 -17.80 13.26 14.16
C THR A 128 -18.06 11.77 14.01
N ALA A 129 -19.11 11.37 13.30
CA ALA A 129 -19.46 9.97 13.09
C ALA A 129 -18.39 9.21 12.29
N LEU A 130 -17.84 9.82 11.24
CA LEU A 130 -16.71 9.24 10.50
C LEU A 130 -15.48 9.09 11.40
N MET A 131 -15.18 10.09 12.21
CA MET A 131 -14.00 10.07 13.09
C MET A 131 -14.13 9.04 14.22
N GLU A 132 -15.31 8.89 14.81
CA GLU A 132 -15.60 7.82 15.79
C GLU A 132 -15.45 6.43 15.17
N ARG A 133 -15.95 6.25 13.93
CA ARG A 133 -15.77 5.01 13.17
C ARG A 133 -14.29 4.74 12.87
N ALA A 134 -13.53 5.77 12.51
CA ALA A 134 -12.09 5.66 12.28
C ALA A 134 -11.37 5.20 13.56
N ASP A 135 -11.65 5.82 14.71
CA ASP A 135 -11.03 5.47 15.99
C ASP A 135 -11.39 4.03 16.42
N ALA A 136 -12.62 3.57 16.17
CA ALA A 136 -13.02 2.19 16.41
C ALA A 136 -12.30 1.19 15.48
N CYS A 137 -12.16 1.51 14.19
CA CYS A 137 -11.48 0.67 13.22
C CYS A 137 -9.97 0.59 13.48
N ILE A 138 -9.33 1.71 13.86
CA ILE A 138 -7.90 1.75 14.22
C ILE A 138 -7.65 0.83 15.41
N ARG A 139 -8.43 0.97 16.50
CA ARG A 139 -8.32 0.08 17.67
C ARG A 139 -8.48 -1.39 17.27
N MET A 140 -9.52 -1.72 16.50
CA MET A 140 -9.75 -3.08 16.02
C MET A 140 -8.57 -3.63 15.20
N LEU A 141 -8.00 -2.82 14.31
CA LEU A 141 -6.86 -3.21 13.48
C LEU A 141 -5.61 -3.48 14.33
N LEU A 142 -5.35 -2.63 15.33
CA LEU A 142 -4.21 -2.78 16.24
C LEU A 142 -4.40 -3.97 17.19
N ASP A 143 -5.55 -4.10 17.83
CA ASP A 143 -5.87 -5.18 18.79
C ASP A 143 -5.83 -6.55 18.12
N LEU A 144 -6.33 -6.65 16.89
CA LEU A 144 -6.29 -7.89 16.08
C LEU A 144 -4.99 -8.05 15.28
N ARG A 145 -4.03 -7.12 15.48
CA ARG A 145 -2.70 -7.09 14.85
C ARG A 145 -2.74 -7.19 13.32
N VAL A 146 -3.80 -6.69 12.68
CA VAL A 146 -4.05 -6.79 11.23
C VAL A 146 -3.15 -5.80 10.49
N SER A 147 -2.51 -6.30 9.42
CA SER A 147 -1.63 -5.53 8.53
C SER A 147 -2.09 -5.72 7.08
N LYS A 148 -1.39 -5.15 6.09
CA LYS A 148 -1.70 -5.37 4.66
C LYS A 148 -1.56 -6.83 4.28
N TYR A 149 -0.43 -7.43 4.64
CA TYR A 149 -0.17 -8.85 4.51
C TYR A 149 -0.16 -9.45 5.90
N ASN A 150 -1.04 -10.40 6.11
CA ASN A 150 -1.32 -10.93 7.44
C ASN A 150 -0.58 -12.26 7.70
N MET A 151 0.55 -12.47 7.01
CA MET A 151 1.48 -13.59 7.20
C MET A 151 2.70 -13.19 8.03
N GLY A 152 3.44 -14.21 8.45
CA GLY A 152 4.67 -14.13 9.21
C GLY A 152 4.60 -15.07 10.41
N LYS A 153 5.76 -15.40 10.97
CA LYS A 153 5.84 -16.12 12.24
C LYS A 153 5.61 -15.11 13.35
N HIS A 154 4.67 -15.42 14.22
CA HIS A 154 4.61 -14.75 15.52
C HIS A 154 5.88 -15.11 16.28
N VAL A 155 6.68 -14.09 16.58
CA VAL A 155 7.94 -14.25 17.28
C VAL A 155 8.01 -13.26 18.42
N ASP A 156 8.55 -13.73 19.54
CA ASP A 156 9.02 -12.82 20.57
C ASP A 156 10.32 -12.17 20.08
N ILE A 157 10.26 -10.88 19.79
CA ILE A 157 11.40 -10.13 19.27
C ILE A 157 12.50 -9.98 20.32
N ASP A 158 12.18 -9.98 21.62
CA ASP A 158 13.20 -9.91 22.66
C ASP A 158 14.01 -11.21 22.74
N THR A 159 13.40 -12.35 22.44
CA THR A 159 14.12 -13.62 22.29
C THR A 159 15.10 -13.56 21.10
N LEU A 160 14.74 -12.85 20.02
CA LEU A 160 15.57 -12.77 18.81
C LEU A 160 16.69 -11.71 18.91
N LEU A 161 16.39 -10.55 19.50
CA LEU A 161 17.28 -9.38 19.55
C LEU A 161 17.95 -9.15 20.91
N GLY A 162 17.66 -10.01 21.90
CA GLY A 162 18.03 -9.81 23.29
C GLY A 162 17.14 -8.80 24.01
N PRO A 163 17.37 -8.53 25.31
CA PRO A 163 16.62 -7.54 26.06
C PRO A 163 16.83 -6.12 25.48
N LYS A 164 15.75 -5.32 25.47
CA LYS A 164 15.81 -3.93 25.03
C LYS A 164 16.49 -3.05 26.08
N ILE A 165 17.80 -2.89 25.96
CA ILE A 165 18.62 -2.05 26.86
C ILE A 165 18.84 -0.62 26.32
N ARG A 166 18.43 -0.34 25.08
CA ARG A 166 18.61 0.94 24.37
C ARG A 166 17.50 1.15 23.35
N LYS A 167 17.41 2.37 22.80
CA LYS A 167 16.45 2.74 21.74
C LYS A 167 16.57 1.75 20.58
N ARG A 168 15.45 1.23 20.09
CA ARG A 168 15.36 0.38 18.89
C ARG A 168 14.83 1.15 17.71
N VAL A 169 15.60 1.17 16.62
CA VAL A 169 15.26 1.83 15.37
C VAL A 169 15.00 0.76 14.32
N LEU A 170 13.75 0.63 13.89
CA LEU A 170 13.37 -0.35 12.86
C LEU A 170 13.50 0.27 11.47
N VAL A 171 14.22 -0.41 10.58
CA VAL A 171 14.33 -0.06 9.17
C VAL A 171 13.49 -1.03 8.36
N VAL A 172 12.51 -0.51 7.61
CA VAL A 172 11.57 -1.33 6.83
C VAL A 172 12.06 -1.48 5.39
N GLY A 173 12.44 -2.70 5.02
CA GLY A 173 12.83 -3.05 3.66
C GLY A 173 11.65 -3.17 2.69
N GLN A 174 11.88 -2.80 1.43
CA GLN A 174 10.92 -2.87 0.33
C GLN A 174 11.59 -3.39 -0.95
N VAL A 175 10.82 -4.02 -1.83
CA VAL A 175 11.30 -4.36 -3.18
C VAL A 175 11.62 -3.06 -3.93
N GLU A 176 12.87 -2.88 -4.33
CA GLU A 176 13.36 -1.60 -4.90
C GLU A 176 12.72 -1.27 -6.26
N THR A 177 12.22 -2.29 -6.96
CA THR A 177 11.48 -2.12 -8.22
C THR A 177 9.98 -1.86 -8.01
N ASP A 178 9.52 -1.67 -6.77
CA ASP A 178 8.12 -1.35 -6.47
C ASP A 178 7.73 0.00 -7.10
N ALA A 179 6.54 0.06 -7.68
CA ALA A 179 5.99 1.29 -8.24
C ALA A 179 5.84 2.39 -7.17
N ALA A 180 5.58 2.04 -5.92
CA ALA A 180 5.53 2.99 -4.82
C ALA A 180 6.86 3.73 -4.63
N ILE A 181 8.01 3.08 -4.84
CA ILE A 181 9.32 3.74 -4.80
C ILE A 181 9.50 4.60 -6.06
N ALA A 182 9.27 4.03 -7.25
CA ALA A 182 9.48 4.72 -8.52
C ALA A 182 8.63 5.99 -8.72
N TYR A 183 7.44 6.03 -8.12
CA TYR A 183 6.51 7.16 -8.20
C TYR A 183 6.43 7.97 -6.90
N GLY A 184 6.88 7.42 -5.77
CA GLY A 184 6.87 8.08 -4.47
C GLY A 184 8.16 8.82 -4.12
N CYS A 185 9.29 8.49 -4.77
CA CYS A 185 10.59 9.12 -4.50
C CYS A 185 10.97 10.13 -5.58
N ASP A 186 11.58 11.24 -5.17
CA ASP A 186 12.16 12.26 -6.06
C ASP A 186 13.55 11.88 -6.59
N ARG A 187 14.24 10.99 -5.86
CA ARG A 187 15.54 10.42 -6.21
C ARG A 187 15.56 8.92 -5.93
N PRO A 188 16.44 8.15 -6.60
CA PRO A 188 16.68 6.76 -6.24
C PRO A 188 17.11 6.65 -4.77
N PHE A 189 16.55 5.68 -4.06
CA PHE A 189 16.94 5.35 -2.69
C PHE A 189 16.76 3.85 -2.49
N ASN A 190 17.79 3.16 -2.01
CA ASN A 190 17.77 1.72 -1.79
C ASN A 190 17.69 1.36 -0.30
N ASN A 191 17.50 0.07 -0.01
CA ASN A 191 17.33 -0.39 1.36
C ASN A 191 18.60 -0.21 2.20
N ASN A 192 19.78 -0.49 1.64
CA ASN A 192 21.05 -0.35 2.35
C ASN A 192 21.35 1.12 2.70
N GLU A 193 21.01 2.06 1.83
CA GLU A 193 21.07 3.51 2.12
C GLU A 193 20.15 3.90 3.27
N LEU A 194 18.95 3.29 3.36
CA LEU A 194 18.04 3.54 4.48
C LEU A 194 18.60 3.05 5.80
N VAL A 195 19.23 1.87 5.81
CA VAL A 195 19.92 1.34 7.00
C VAL A 195 21.07 2.26 7.42
N ARG A 196 21.90 2.69 6.46
CA ARG A 196 23.01 3.61 6.73
C ARG A 196 22.53 4.94 7.31
N LEU A 197 21.44 5.50 6.75
CA LEU A 197 20.83 6.73 7.25
C LEU A 197 20.32 6.57 8.69
N ALA A 198 19.57 5.50 8.96
CA ALA A 198 19.03 5.23 10.29
C ALA A 198 20.14 5.06 11.34
N ALA A 199 21.22 4.33 11.01
CA ALA A 199 22.37 4.15 11.87
C ALA A 199 23.13 5.46 12.12
N LEU A 200 23.33 6.28 11.08
CA LEU A 200 24.02 7.57 11.17
C LEU A 200 23.29 8.54 12.12
N GLU A 201 21.97 8.59 12.05
CA GLU A 201 21.16 9.56 12.79
C GLU A 201 20.80 9.13 14.21
N ASN A 202 21.01 7.85 14.54
CA ASN A 202 20.67 7.30 15.85
C ASN A 202 21.90 6.65 16.49
N PRO A 203 22.96 7.43 16.78
CA PRO A 203 24.16 6.90 17.44
C PRO A 203 23.78 6.26 18.78
N GLY A 204 24.28 5.04 19.02
CA GLY A 204 24.00 4.28 20.24
C GLY A 204 22.68 3.49 20.22
N ALA A 205 21.78 3.70 19.25
CA ALA A 205 20.57 2.89 19.11
C ALA A 205 20.88 1.49 18.55
N GLN A 206 20.02 0.52 18.88
CA GLN A 206 19.97 -0.77 18.21
C GLN A 206 19.19 -0.60 16.90
N VAL A 207 19.91 -0.58 15.77
CA VAL A 207 19.26 -0.56 14.45
C VAL A 207 18.86 -1.98 14.10
N VAL A 208 17.60 -2.17 13.75
CA VAL A 208 17.02 -3.46 13.37
C VAL A 208 16.54 -3.34 11.94
N TYR A 209 17.13 -4.11 11.03
CA TYR A 209 16.69 -4.14 9.64
C TYR A 209 15.73 -5.30 9.42
N LYS A 210 14.52 -4.99 8.92
CA LYS A 210 13.55 -5.98 8.45
C LYS A 210 13.54 -5.97 6.92
N PRO A 211 14.29 -6.86 6.24
CA PRO A 211 14.25 -6.95 4.79
C PRO A 211 12.88 -7.42 4.30
N HIS A 212 12.51 -7.05 3.08
CA HIS A 212 11.32 -7.62 2.45
C HIS A 212 11.54 -9.13 2.22
N PRO A 213 10.53 -10.01 2.40
CA PRO A 213 10.70 -11.45 2.22
C PRO A 213 11.24 -11.86 0.84
N GLU A 214 10.96 -11.06 -0.21
CA GLU A 214 11.53 -11.29 -1.54
C GLU A 214 13.03 -10.99 -1.64
N ILE A 215 13.55 -10.05 -0.85
CA ILE A 215 14.98 -9.71 -0.79
C ILE A 215 15.74 -10.83 -0.08
N LEU A 216 15.20 -11.35 1.04
CA LEU A 216 15.78 -12.50 1.75
C LEU A 216 15.96 -13.72 0.83
N ARG A 217 15.05 -13.92 -0.14
CA ARG A 217 15.02 -15.10 -1.01
C ARG A 217 15.86 -14.98 -2.28
N LYS A 218 16.31 -13.78 -2.66
CA LYS A 218 16.95 -13.54 -3.97
C LYS A 218 18.13 -12.58 -3.88
N LYS A 219 19.34 -13.12 -3.93
CA LYS A 219 20.53 -12.33 -4.28
C LYS A 219 20.50 -12.01 -5.77
N ARG A 220 20.53 -10.73 -6.12
CA ARG A 220 20.60 -10.23 -7.50
C ARG A 220 21.59 -9.08 -7.54
N ALA A 221 22.42 -9.03 -8.58
CA ALA A 221 23.29 -7.89 -8.83
C ALA A 221 22.44 -6.61 -9.00
N GLY A 222 22.86 -5.52 -8.36
CA GLY A 222 22.18 -4.21 -8.43
C GLY A 222 20.94 -4.08 -7.54
N VAL A 223 20.74 -4.99 -6.57
CA VAL A 223 19.73 -4.89 -5.50
C VAL A 223 20.46 -4.89 -4.16
N SER A 224 19.92 -4.19 -3.15
CA SER A 224 20.52 -4.21 -1.80
C SER A 224 20.77 -5.64 -1.28
N ASP A 225 21.98 -5.89 -0.79
CA ASP A 225 22.32 -7.10 -0.01
C ASP A 225 22.35 -6.74 1.48
N PRO A 226 21.46 -7.30 2.32
CA PRO A 226 21.48 -7.07 3.77
C PRO A 226 22.86 -7.34 4.41
N ALA A 227 23.66 -8.25 3.84
CA ALA A 227 25.00 -8.56 4.35
C ALA A 227 25.97 -7.37 4.28
N GLU A 228 25.77 -6.41 3.37
CA GLU A 228 26.63 -5.21 3.28
C GLU A 228 26.42 -4.21 4.41
N VAL A 229 25.30 -4.32 5.14
CA VAL A 229 24.93 -3.40 6.23
C VAL A 229 24.75 -4.13 7.57
N SER A 230 25.10 -5.41 7.65
CA SER A 230 25.03 -6.22 8.87
C SER A 230 25.93 -5.70 10.00
N HIS A 231 27.02 -5.00 9.65
CA HIS A 231 27.88 -4.34 10.63
C HIS A 231 27.24 -3.08 11.26
N LEU A 232 26.11 -2.61 10.73
CA LEU A 232 25.38 -1.44 11.23
C LEU A 232 24.05 -1.79 11.92
N CYS A 233 23.57 -3.03 11.77
CA CYS A 233 22.23 -3.41 12.23
C CYS A 233 22.08 -4.90 12.52
N ASP A 234 21.11 -5.23 13.37
CA ASP A 234 20.60 -6.59 13.53
C ASP A 234 19.60 -6.89 12.42
N ILE A 235 19.82 -7.95 11.63
CA ILE A 235 18.97 -8.29 10.49
C ILE A 235 17.94 -9.33 10.94
N LEU A 236 16.66 -9.03 10.75
CA LEU A 236 15.58 -10.00 10.88
C LEU A 236 15.56 -10.91 9.65
N ASP A 237 16.31 -12.01 9.71
CA ASP A 237 16.50 -12.97 8.62
C ASP A 237 15.33 -13.95 8.41
N MET A 238 14.26 -13.77 9.18
CA MET A 238 13.02 -14.53 9.08
C MET A 238 11.81 -13.65 8.77
N ASP A 239 10.74 -14.28 8.27
CA ASP A 239 9.48 -13.59 7.96
C ASP A 239 8.69 -13.28 9.24
N VAL A 240 9.15 -12.26 9.97
CA VAL A 240 8.50 -11.71 11.18
C VAL A 240 7.24 -10.94 10.78
N THR A 241 6.15 -11.05 11.55
CA THR A 241 4.95 -10.25 11.24
C THR A 241 5.23 -8.73 11.39
N PRO A 242 4.62 -7.86 10.58
CA PRO A 242 4.78 -6.42 10.74
C PRO A 242 4.41 -5.93 12.15
N ALA A 243 3.37 -6.49 12.77
CA ALA A 243 2.94 -6.11 14.12
C ALA A 243 4.04 -6.41 15.16
N ASP A 244 4.60 -7.61 15.15
CA ASP A 244 5.64 -7.98 16.13
C ASP A 244 6.90 -7.11 15.96
N ALA A 245 7.30 -6.82 14.72
CA ALA A 245 8.43 -5.95 14.44
C ALA A 245 8.20 -4.49 14.93
N LEU A 246 6.95 -4.00 14.86
CA LEU A 246 6.61 -2.64 15.30
C LEU A 246 6.50 -2.52 16.81
N ASP A 247 6.04 -3.55 17.53
CA ASP A 247 5.80 -3.49 18.97
C ASP A 247 7.05 -3.13 19.79
N VAL A 248 8.24 -3.44 19.27
CA VAL A 248 9.51 -3.15 19.97
C VAL A 248 10.21 -1.87 19.50
N ALA A 249 9.72 -1.25 18.43
CA ALA A 249 10.37 -0.12 17.78
C ALA A 249 10.04 1.20 18.49
N ASP A 250 11.08 2.00 18.78
CA ASP A 250 10.91 3.37 19.26
C ASP A 250 10.90 4.39 18.11
N HIS A 251 11.38 4.00 16.93
CA HIS A 251 11.42 4.83 15.74
C HIS A 251 11.42 3.92 14.51
N VAL A 252 10.70 4.30 13.47
CA VAL A 252 10.70 3.58 12.18
C VAL A 252 11.27 4.43 11.06
N TYR A 253 12.17 3.85 10.27
CA TYR A 253 12.66 4.43 9.02
C TYR A 253 12.06 3.66 7.85
N THR A 254 11.54 4.38 6.86
CA THR A 254 10.94 3.79 5.67
C THR A 254 11.13 4.65 4.42
N ILE A 255 11.09 4.01 3.24
CA ILE A 255 11.06 4.71 1.96
C ILE A 255 9.62 5.15 1.67
N THR A 256 8.74 4.19 1.34
CA THR A 256 7.33 4.44 1.02
C THR A 256 6.42 3.33 1.58
N SER A 257 6.91 2.51 2.50
CA SER A 257 6.20 1.31 2.96
C SER A 257 4.92 1.68 3.68
N LEU A 258 3.86 0.91 3.46
CA LEU A 258 2.63 1.04 4.26
C LEU A 258 2.88 0.75 5.75
N MET A 259 3.89 -0.07 6.07
CA MET A 259 4.28 -0.36 7.44
C MET A 259 4.69 0.90 8.21
N GLY A 260 5.15 1.96 7.53
CA GLY A 260 5.36 3.26 8.16
C GLY A 260 4.05 3.93 8.59
N PHE A 261 2.96 3.77 7.86
CA PHE A 261 1.65 4.26 8.33
C PHE A 261 1.14 3.42 9.51
N GLU A 262 1.37 2.11 9.49
CA GLU A 262 1.05 1.23 10.61
C GLU A 262 1.81 1.61 11.89
N ALA A 263 3.05 2.10 11.77
CA ALA A 263 3.82 2.68 12.87
C ALA A 263 3.23 4.01 13.36
N VAL A 264 2.84 4.90 12.44
CA VAL A 264 2.13 6.16 12.78
C VAL A 264 0.84 5.88 13.56
N LEU A 265 0.05 4.88 13.17
CA LEU A 265 -1.17 4.48 13.89
C LEU A 265 -0.89 3.97 15.31
N ARG A 266 0.30 3.43 15.56
CA ARG A 266 0.77 2.99 16.89
C ARG A 266 1.39 4.12 17.72
N GLY A 267 1.46 5.33 17.18
CA GLY A 267 2.13 6.46 17.84
C GLY A 267 3.66 6.37 17.83
N ILE A 268 4.25 5.51 16.99
CA ILE A 268 5.70 5.38 16.85
C ILE A 268 6.19 6.51 15.91
N PRO A 269 7.23 7.29 16.28
CA PRO A 269 7.88 8.24 15.38
C PRO A 269 8.36 7.57 14.09
N VAL A 270 8.08 8.20 12.94
CA VAL A 270 8.44 7.65 11.62
C VAL A 270 9.19 8.68 10.80
N THR A 271 10.35 8.28 10.27
CA THR A 271 11.09 9.01 9.24
C THR A 271 10.81 8.42 7.86
N CYS A 272 10.34 9.25 6.94
CA CYS A 272 10.04 8.89 5.56
C CYS A 272 11.06 9.51 4.61
N VAL A 273 11.81 8.70 3.86
CA VAL A 273 12.73 9.23 2.84
C VAL A 273 12.08 9.47 1.49
N GLY A 274 11.03 8.70 1.17
CA GLY A 274 10.15 9.00 0.05
C GLY A 274 8.89 9.73 0.51
N LEU A 275 7.93 9.93 -0.39
CA LEU A 275 6.67 10.61 -0.09
C LEU A 275 5.45 9.67 -0.27
N PRO A 276 5.26 8.67 0.62
CA PRO A 276 4.05 7.84 0.62
C PRO A 276 2.80 8.69 0.91
N PHE A 277 1.59 8.13 0.73
CA PHE A 277 0.33 8.88 0.85
C PHE A 277 0.13 9.58 2.21
N TYR A 278 0.74 9.06 3.27
CA TYR A 278 0.63 9.56 4.65
C TYR A 278 1.74 10.55 5.05
N ALA A 279 2.78 10.73 4.23
CA ALA A 279 3.84 11.71 4.45
C ALA A 279 3.39 13.14 4.06
N GLY A 280 4.06 14.18 4.55
CA GLY A 280 3.79 15.58 4.20
C GLY A 280 2.56 16.18 4.89
N TRP A 281 1.95 15.46 5.83
CA TRP A 281 0.78 15.93 6.61
C TRP A 281 1.13 16.22 8.07
N GLY A 282 2.41 16.14 8.45
CA GLY A 282 2.89 16.44 9.81
C GLY A 282 2.84 15.27 10.80
N VAL A 283 2.56 14.04 10.34
CA VAL A 283 2.58 12.81 11.17
C VAL A 283 3.92 12.06 11.08
N THR A 284 4.84 12.51 10.24
CA THR A 284 6.13 11.90 9.92
C THR A 284 7.22 12.97 9.86
N ASP A 285 8.47 12.55 10.07
CA ASP A 285 9.69 13.30 9.71
C ASP A 285 10.03 13.02 8.24
N ASP A 286 9.71 13.97 7.36
CA ASP A 286 9.78 13.78 5.91
C ASP A 286 11.08 14.35 5.32
N ARG A 287 11.85 13.51 4.62
CA ARG A 287 13.07 13.93 3.90
C ARG A 287 12.82 14.36 2.47
N GLN A 288 11.62 14.08 1.96
CA GLN A 288 11.09 14.60 0.72
C GLN A 288 9.84 15.43 1.03
N THR A 289 9.81 16.68 0.57
CA THR A 289 8.68 17.59 0.81
C THR A 289 7.72 17.63 -0.38
N SER A 290 6.50 18.12 -0.15
CA SER A 290 5.53 18.37 -1.21
C SER A 290 4.84 19.70 -1.00
N ALA A 291 4.99 20.62 -1.97
CA ALA A 291 4.31 21.90 -1.96
C ALA A 291 2.77 21.78 -2.05
N ARG A 292 2.24 20.60 -2.42
CA ARG A 292 0.79 20.37 -2.55
C ARG A 292 0.11 19.98 -1.23
N ARG A 293 0.87 19.41 -0.28
CA ARG A 293 0.37 18.95 1.02
C ARG A 293 0.66 20.03 2.05
N THR A 294 -0.31 20.91 2.27
CA THR A 294 -0.11 22.13 3.08
C THR A 294 -0.85 22.11 4.42
N ARG A 295 -1.65 21.06 4.67
CA ARG A 295 -2.35 20.87 5.95
C ARG A 295 -1.55 20.03 6.92
N ARG A 296 -1.77 20.28 8.21
CA ARG A 296 -1.45 19.33 9.27
C ARG A 296 -2.68 18.47 9.54
N LEU A 297 -2.51 17.16 9.52
CA LEU A 297 -3.55 16.17 9.82
C LEU A 297 -3.07 15.24 10.93
N SER A 298 -4.03 14.64 11.62
CA SER A 298 -3.80 13.54 12.55
C SER A 298 -3.81 12.19 11.82
N ALA A 299 -3.20 11.17 12.44
CA ALA A 299 -3.18 9.81 11.92
C ALA A 299 -4.60 9.27 11.64
N ARG A 300 -5.57 9.58 12.51
CA ARG A 300 -6.96 9.16 12.36
C ARG A 300 -7.68 9.83 11.18
N GLU A 301 -7.36 11.07 10.85
CA GLU A 301 -7.93 11.75 9.67
C GLU A 301 -7.38 11.13 8.37
N ILE A 302 -6.08 10.84 8.36
CA ILE A 302 -5.45 10.12 7.25
C ILE A 302 -6.07 8.73 7.07
N PHE A 303 -6.29 8.03 8.19
CA PHE A 303 -6.95 6.72 8.19
C PHE A 303 -8.38 6.81 7.67
N ALA A 304 -9.18 7.78 8.15
CA ALA A 304 -10.57 7.95 7.72
C ALA A 304 -10.65 8.13 6.19
N ALA A 305 -9.82 8.99 5.61
CA ALA A 305 -9.79 9.17 4.17
C ALA A 305 -9.34 7.89 3.44
N ALA A 306 -8.19 7.34 3.83
CA ALA A 306 -7.56 6.24 3.12
C ALA A 306 -8.35 4.92 3.24
N TYR A 307 -8.73 4.54 4.46
CA TYR A 307 -9.34 3.25 4.77
C TYR A 307 -10.87 3.30 4.70
N LEU A 308 -11.54 4.40 5.02
CA LEU A 308 -13.01 4.42 5.04
C LEU A 308 -13.63 5.04 3.78
N MET A 309 -13.00 6.07 3.20
CA MET A 309 -13.57 6.81 2.06
C MET A 309 -13.04 6.31 0.70
N HIS A 310 -11.75 5.98 0.62
CA HIS A 310 -11.06 5.67 -0.65
C HIS A 310 -10.79 4.19 -0.89
N SER A 311 -11.22 3.32 0.03
CA SER A 311 -11.07 1.87 -0.10
C SER A 311 -12.43 1.18 -0.19
N GLN A 312 -12.56 0.25 -1.13
CA GLN A 312 -13.68 -0.68 -1.25
C GLN A 312 -13.28 -2.02 -0.67
N TYR A 313 -14.19 -2.67 0.06
CA TYR A 313 -13.92 -3.91 0.77
C TYR A 313 -14.74 -5.06 0.22
N PHE A 314 -14.13 -6.24 0.23
CA PHE A 314 -14.72 -7.47 -0.26
C PHE A 314 -14.45 -8.58 0.74
N ASP A 315 -15.43 -9.45 0.94
CA ASP A 315 -15.25 -10.63 1.77
C ASP A 315 -14.18 -11.54 1.13
N PRO A 316 -13.11 -11.93 1.86
CA PRO A 316 -12.01 -12.70 1.30
C PRO A 316 -12.38 -14.09 0.74
N GLU A 317 -13.50 -14.68 1.16
CA GLU A 317 -13.91 -16.02 0.73
C GLU A 317 -14.93 -15.98 -0.40
N THR A 318 -15.98 -15.19 -0.24
CA THR A 318 -17.08 -15.07 -1.21
C THR A 318 -16.74 -14.08 -2.33
N GLY A 319 -15.92 -13.06 -2.04
CA GLY A 319 -15.61 -11.95 -2.94
C GLY A 319 -16.74 -10.92 -3.09
N GLY A 320 -17.80 -11.03 -2.28
CA GLY A 320 -18.92 -10.08 -2.28
C GLY A 320 -18.58 -8.76 -1.57
N PRO A 321 -19.34 -7.67 -1.81
CA PRO A 321 -19.16 -6.39 -1.12
C PRO A 321 -19.18 -6.54 0.40
N SER A 322 -18.29 -5.82 1.08
CA SER A 322 -18.14 -5.88 2.54
C SER A 322 -17.77 -4.49 3.11
N CYS A 323 -17.52 -4.43 4.41
CA CYS A 323 -16.97 -3.26 5.09
C CYS A 323 -15.62 -3.58 5.74
N LEU A 324 -14.86 -2.54 6.06
CA LEU A 324 -13.54 -2.68 6.70
C LEU A 324 -13.61 -3.52 7.98
N GLU A 325 -14.60 -3.26 8.82
CA GLU A 325 -14.78 -3.93 10.12
C GLU A 325 -14.99 -5.43 9.96
N ALA A 326 -15.79 -5.85 8.97
CA ALA A 326 -15.99 -7.26 8.67
C ALA A 326 -14.71 -7.90 8.11
N VAL A 327 -14.00 -7.20 7.20
CA VAL A 327 -12.74 -7.69 6.63
C VAL A 327 -11.65 -7.85 7.71
N ILE A 328 -11.49 -6.88 8.62
CA ILE A 328 -10.52 -6.99 9.72
C ILE A 328 -10.81 -8.24 10.57
N ARG A 329 -12.06 -8.42 11.02
CA ARG A 329 -12.45 -9.60 11.82
C ARG A 329 -12.21 -10.89 11.07
N ARG A 330 -12.61 -10.95 9.79
CA ARG A 330 -12.44 -12.15 8.96
C ARG A 330 -10.98 -12.53 8.77
N LEU A 331 -10.13 -11.55 8.49
CA LEU A 331 -8.69 -11.77 8.38
C LEU A 331 -8.08 -12.24 9.70
N ALA A 332 -8.54 -11.72 10.84
CA ALA A 332 -8.10 -12.17 12.15
C ALA A 332 -8.52 -13.63 12.44
N GLU A 333 -9.75 -14.01 12.09
CA GLU A 333 -10.25 -15.39 12.21
C GLU A 333 -9.44 -16.35 11.34
N MET A 334 -9.19 -15.99 10.07
CA MET A 334 -8.48 -16.85 9.11
C MET A 334 -7.01 -17.09 9.48
N ARG A 335 -6.40 -16.25 10.33
CA ARG A 335 -5.04 -16.48 10.85
C ARG A 335 -4.99 -17.56 11.93
N ARG A 336 -6.09 -17.81 12.63
CA ARG A 336 -6.11 -18.84 13.67
C ARG A 336 -5.91 -20.20 13.00
N PRO A 337 -5.01 -21.07 13.50
CA PRO A 337 -4.89 -22.42 12.98
C PRO A 337 -6.26 -23.09 13.07
N ARG A 338 -6.71 -23.68 11.95
CA ARG A 338 -7.93 -24.49 11.98
C ARG A 338 -7.67 -25.70 12.87
N PRO A 339 -8.62 -26.06 13.76
CA PRO A 339 -8.48 -27.20 14.66
C PRO A 339 -8.23 -28.52 13.92
#